data_AF-A0A1V3XA80-F1
#
_entry.id   AF-A0A1V3XA80-F1
#
_cell.length_a   1.000
_cell.length_b   1.000
_cell.length_c   1.000
_cell.angle_alpha   90.00
_cell.angle_beta   90.00
_cell.angle_gamma   90.00
#
_symmetry.space_group_name_H-M   'P 1'
#
loop_
_entity.id
_entity.type
_entity.pdbx_description
1 polymer ?
#
loop_
_entity_poly.entity_id
_entity_poly.type
_entity_poly.pdbx_seq_one_letter_code
_entity_poly.pdbx_strand_id
1 'polypeptide(L)'
;MGALRDGQRALIAASTIEIAGAGLVIPIMVACGFLLGVAGQVVKLCADSAMQIDVDDALRGHVFAVQDALFWVSFIASVTVAAALIPADGHAPAFVLFGSVIYLTGLVVHSIVGRRGQPVNGD
;
A
#
# COMPACT_ATOMS: atom_id res chain seq x y z
N MET A 1 -7.41 18.79 0.79
CA MET A 1 -7.74 18.43 2.19
C MET A 1 -8.33 17.00 2.32
N GLY A 2 -9.13 16.49 1.37
CA GLY A 2 -9.74 15.15 1.43
C GLY A 2 -8.78 13.98 1.18
N ALA A 3 -8.04 14.01 0.07
CA ALA A 3 -7.17 12.89 -0.37
C ALA A 3 -6.09 12.46 0.65
N LEU A 4 -5.55 13.42 1.41
CA LEU A 4 -4.58 13.17 2.49
C LEU A 4 -5.16 12.37 3.66
N ARG A 5 -6.44 12.62 3.97
CA ARG A 5 -7.17 11.92 5.03
C ARG A 5 -7.49 10.49 4.62
N ASP A 6 -7.71 10.25 3.33
CA ASP A 6 -8.06 8.94 2.81
C ASP A 6 -6.84 8.00 2.80
N GLY A 7 -5.66 8.50 2.41
CA GLY A 7 -4.40 7.75 2.50
C GLY A 7 -4.02 7.37 3.93
N GLN A 8 -4.18 8.30 4.88
CA GLN A 8 -3.87 8.04 6.30
C GLN A 8 -4.77 6.96 6.92
N ARG A 9 -6.05 6.92 6.52
CA ARG A 9 -7.02 5.91 6.97
C ARG A 9 -6.70 4.52 6.39
N ALA A 10 -6.28 4.45 5.13
CA ALA A 10 -5.89 3.19 4.50
C ALA A 10 -4.70 2.53 5.21
N LEU A 11 -3.71 3.33 5.61
CA LEU A 11 -2.49 2.84 6.27
C LEU A 11 -2.76 2.37 7.71
N ILE A 12 -3.63 3.07 8.44
CA ILE A 12 -4.10 2.64 9.77
C ILE A 12 -4.90 1.33 9.67
N ALA A 13 -5.78 1.22 8.68
CA ALA A 13 -6.55 0.00 8.45
C ALA A 13 -5.62 -1.18 8.14
N ALA A 14 -4.66 -1.01 7.22
CA ALA A 14 -3.70 -2.04 6.86
C ALA A 14 -2.87 -2.53 8.06
N SER A 15 -2.37 -1.61 8.88
CA SER A 15 -1.62 -1.94 10.10
C SER A 15 -2.47 -2.73 11.10
N THR A 16 -3.71 -2.33 11.31
CA THR A 16 -4.64 -3.02 12.24
C THR A 16 -4.97 -4.44 11.74
N ILE A 17 -5.15 -4.58 10.43
CA ILE A 17 -5.45 -5.86 9.78
C ILE A 17 -4.28 -6.84 9.97
N GLU A 18 -3.04 -6.43 9.74
CA GLU A 18 -1.90 -7.33 9.92
C GLU A 18 -1.61 -7.69 11.39
N ILE A 19 -1.80 -6.75 12.31
CA ILE A 19 -1.71 -7.05 13.75
C ILE A 19 -2.71 -8.14 14.14
N ALA A 20 -3.93 -8.12 13.58
CA ALA A 20 -4.90 -9.18 13.80
C ALA A 20 -4.46 -10.52 13.16
N GLY A 21 -3.80 -10.48 11.99
CA GLY A 21 -3.26 -11.64 11.29
C GLY A 21 -2.07 -12.32 11.99
N ALA A 22 -1.35 -11.60 12.87
CA ALA A 22 -0.18 -12.11 13.58
C ALA A 22 -0.50 -13.29 14.52
N GLY A 23 -1.77 -13.49 14.89
CA GLY A 23 -2.22 -14.66 15.64
C GLY A 23 -2.18 -15.98 14.86
N LEU A 24 -1.84 -15.96 13.57
CA LEU A 24 -1.71 -17.15 12.68
C LEU A 24 -2.97 -18.03 12.60
N VAL A 25 -4.13 -17.48 12.95
CA VAL A 25 -5.41 -18.17 12.84
C VAL A 25 -5.85 -18.11 11.38
N ILE A 26 -5.91 -19.27 10.70
CA ILE A 26 -6.17 -19.37 9.25
C ILE A 26 -7.35 -18.49 8.76
N PRO A 27 -8.56 -18.55 9.35
CA PRO A 27 -9.67 -17.71 8.88
C PRO A 27 -9.39 -16.20 9.04
N ILE A 28 -8.64 -15.80 10.06
CA ILE A 28 -8.24 -14.41 10.26
C ILE A 28 -7.22 -14.01 9.19
N MET A 29 -6.21 -14.84 8.90
CA MET A 29 -5.24 -14.55 7.85
C MET A 29 -5.89 -14.41 6.47
N VAL A 30 -6.89 -15.25 6.15
CA VAL A 30 -7.65 -15.14 4.90
C VAL A 30 -8.44 -13.83 4.85
N ALA A 31 -9.11 -13.46 5.93
CA ALA A 31 -9.81 -12.18 6.02
C ALA A 31 -8.85 -10.99 5.87
N CYS A 32 -7.69 -11.06 6.51
CA CYS A 32 -6.65 -10.03 6.43
C CYS A 32 -6.11 -9.89 5.00
N GLY A 33 -5.74 -11.01 4.36
CA GLY A 33 -5.29 -11.02 2.97
C GLY A 33 -6.34 -10.49 2.01
N PHE A 34 -7.62 -10.83 2.22
CA PHE A 34 -8.73 -10.29 1.43
C PHE A 34 -8.85 -8.76 1.59
N LEU A 35 -8.87 -8.26 2.82
CA LEU A 35 -9.02 -6.83 3.10
C LEU A 35 -7.82 -6.02 2.57
N LEU A 36 -6.60 -6.53 2.73
CA LEU A 36 -5.40 -5.93 2.16
C LEU A 36 -5.44 -5.95 0.63
N GLY A 37 -5.92 -7.04 0.02
CA GLY A 37 -6.12 -7.15 -1.41
C GLY A 37 -7.09 -6.09 -1.94
N VAL A 38 -8.26 -5.94 -1.30
CA VAL A 38 -9.25 -4.91 -1.64
C VAL A 38 -8.65 -3.51 -1.50
N ALA A 39 -7.95 -3.22 -0.39
CA ALA A 39 -7.31 -1.93 -0.19
C ALA A 39 -6.26 -1.63 -1.29
N GLY A 40 -5.46 -2.63 -1.68
CA GLY A 40 -4.48 -2.50 -2.76
C GLY A 40 -5.13 -2.15 -4.10
N GLN A 41 -6.26 -2.77 -4.44
CA GLN A 41 -6.99 -2.46 -5.67
C GLN A 41 -7.58 -1.05 -5.66
N VAL A 42 -8.11 -0.58 -4.51
CA VAL A 42 -8.62 0.80 -4.38
C VAL A 42 -7.49 1.82 -4.57
N VAL A 43 -6.33 1.59 -3.96
CA VAL A 43 -5.16 2.47 -4.13
C VAL A 43 -4.72 2.50 -5.60
N LYS A 44 -4.69 1.35 -6.27
CA LYS A 44 -4.36 1.27 -7.70
C LYS A 44 -5.32 2.09 -8.55
N LEU A 45 -6.63 1.96 -8.34
CA LEU A 45 -7.65 2.76 -9.04
C LEU A 45 -7.49 4.27 -8.83
N CYS A 46 -7.17 4.70 -7.60
CA CYS A 46 -6.89 6.11 -7.32
C CYS A 46 -5.63 6.59 -8.06
N ALA A 47 -4.57 5.78 -8.09
CA ALA A 47 -3.35 6.10 -8.82
C ALA A 47 -3.60 6.22 -10.33
N ASP A 48 -4.35 5.28 -10.91
CA ASP A 48 -4.75 5.31 -12.32
C ASP A 48 -5.58 6.55 -12.64
N SER A 49 -6.47 6.98 -11.72
CA SER A 49 -7.29 8.17 -11.89
C SER A 49 -6.49 9.46 -11.79
N ALA A 50 -5.56 9.55 -10.84
CA ALA A 50 -4.66 10.70 -10.70
C ALA A 50 -3.77 10.86 -11.94
N MET A 51 -3.24 9.74 -12.45
CA MET A 51 -2.41 9.73 -13.65
C MET A 51 -3.16 10.24 -14.89
N GLN A 52 -4.45 9.90 -15.00
CA GLN A 52 -5.31 10.34 -16.09
C GLN A 52 -5.68 11.82 -16.04
N ILE A 53 -5.59 12.46 -14.87
CA ILE A 53 -5.87 13.89 -14.69
C ILE A 53 -4.62 14.73 -14.95
N ASP A 54 -3.43 14.24 -14.60
CA ASP A 54 -2.18 15.00 -14.65
C ASP A 54 -1.40 14.91 -15.99
N VAL A 55 -1.69 13.93 -16.86
CA VAL A 55 -0.91 13.70 -18.09
C VAL A 55 -1.74 13.91 -19.36
N ASP A 56 -1.13 14.65 -20.30
CA ASP A 56 -1.63 14.90 -21.65
C ASP A 56 -1.94 13.58 -22.40
N ASP A 57 -3.08 13.53 -23.10
CA ASP A 57 -3.63 12.30 -23.69
C ASP A 57 -2.65 11.57 -24.63
N ALA A 58 -1.72 12.31 -25.24
CA ALA A 58 -0.69 11.77 -26.12
C ALA A 58 0.34 10.86 -25.43
N LEU A 59 0.58 11.03 -24.12
CA LEU A 59 1.55 10.22 -23.35
C LEU A 59 0.90 9.26 -22.35
N ARG A 60 -0.43 9.34 -22.16
CA ARG A 60 -1.18 8.59 -21.14
C ARG A 60 -0.93 7.09 -21.21
N GLY A 61 -0.86 6.51 -22.42
CA GLY A 61 -0.61 5.09 -22.62
C GLY A 61 0.77 4.62 -22.16
N HIS A 62 1.82 5.42 -22.38
CA HIS A 62 3.18 5.09 -21.93
C HIS A 62 3.30 5.14 -20.41
N VAL A 63 2.74 6.17 -19.79
CA VAL A 63 2.82 6.35 -18.34
C VAL A 63 1.99 5.28 -17.62
N PHE A 64 0.83 4.91 -18.17
CA PHE A 64 0.01 3.81 -17.66
C PHE A 64 0.75 2.46 -17.71
N ALA A 65 1.43 2.15 -18.82
CA ALA A 65 2.21 0.92 -18.93
C ALA A 65 3.36 0.85 -17.91
N VAL A 66 4.05 1.96 -17.67
CA VAL A 66 5.11 2.06 -16.65
C VAL A 66 4.53 1.87 -15.26
N GLN A 67 3.39 2.51 -14.95
CA GLN A 67 2.73 2.38 -13.65
C GLN A 67 2.27 0.94 -13.38
N ASP A 68 1.65 0.29 -14.36
CA ASP A 68 1.21 -1.09 -14.23
C ASP A 68 2.39 -2.06 -14.07
N ALA A 69 3.44 -1.88 -14.87
CA ALA A 69 4.66 -2.68 -14.77
C ALA A 69 5.35 -2.51 -13.41
N LEU A 70 5.47 -1.28 -12.90
CA LEU A 70 6.04 -1.01 -11.58
C LEU A 70 5.25 -1.71 -10.46
N PHE A 71 3.92 -1.67 -10.54
CA PHE A 71 3.07 -2.35 -9.56
C PHE A 71 3.30 -3.87 -9.59
N TRP A 72 3.24 -4.48 -10.77
CA TRP A 72 3.43 -5.93 -10.90
C TRP A 72 4.83 -6.39 -10.49
N VAL A 73 5.87 -5.68 -10.90
CA VAL A 73 7.25 -6.00 -10.52
C VAL A 73 7.45 -5.89 -9.00
N SER A 74 6.92 -4.82 -8.38
CA SER A 74 7.00 -4.65 -6.93
C SER A 74 6.24 -5.74 -6.18
N PHE A 75 5.05 -6.11 -6.67
CA PHE A 75 4.24 -7.18 -6.10
C PHE A 75 4.96 -8.53 -6.17
N ILE A 76 5.49 -8.89 -7.34
CA ILE A 76 6.26 -10.12 -7.54
C ILE A 76 7.48 -10.13 -6.61
N ALA A 77 8.25 -9.04 -6.56
CA ALA A 77 9.42 -8.93 -5.68
C ALA A 77 9.05 -9.14 -4.20
N SER A 78 7.96 -8.52 -3.74
CA SER A 78 7.46 -8.69 -2.37
C SER A 78 7.08 -10.14 -2.07
N VAL A 79 6.35 -10.81 -2.96
CA VAL A 79 5.94 -12.21 -2.79
C VAL A 79 7.14 -13.15 -2.83
N THR A 80 8.12 -12.90 -3.71
CA THR A 80 9.36 -13.68 -3.77
C THR A 80 10.18 -13.55 -2.48
N VAL A 81 10.32 -12.33 -1.94
CA VAL A 81 11.00 -12.09 -0.66
C VAL A 81 10.28 -12.79 0.49
N ALA A 82 8.94 -12.74 0.51
CA ALA A 82 8.14 -13.46 1.50
C ALA A 82 8.35 -14.97 1.41
N ALA A 83 8.26 -15.55 0.21
CA ALA A 83 8.50 -16.97 -0.01
C ALA A 83 9.92 -17.42 0.39
N ALA A 84 10.94 -16.56 0.22
CA ALA A 84 12.32 -16.86 0.59
C ALA A 84 12.59 -16.79 2.10
N LEU A 85 11.82 -15.98 2.84
CA LEU A 85 12.06 -15.72 4.27
C LEU A 85 11.12 -16.49 5.21
N ILE A 86 9.97 -16.97 4.72
CA ILE A 86 9.03 -17.78 5.50
C ILE A 86 9.61 -19.20 5.70
N PRO A 87 9.76 -19.68 6.95
CA PRO A 87 10.19 -21.06 7.22
C PRO A 87 9.24 -22.10 6.60
N ALA A 88 9.74 -23.30 6.30
CA ALA A 88 8.92 -24.39 5.73
C ALA A 88 7.70 -24.76 6.61
N ASP A 89 7.78 -24.51 7.91
CA ASP A 89 6.70 -24.73 8.87
C ASP A 89 5.61 -23.65 8.84
N GLY A 90 5.77 -22.60 8.01
CA GLY A 90 4.81 -21.50 7.81
C GLY A 90 4.66 -20.54 9.02
N HIS A 91 5.26 -20.87 10.16
CA HIS A 91 5.20 -20.07 11.38
C HIS A 91 6.15 -18.86 11.31
N ALA A 92 5.65 -17.75 10.75
CA ALA A 92 6.42 -16.52 10.60
C ALA A 92 5.70 -15.27 11.20
N PRO A 93 5.37 -15.25 12.50
CA PRO A 93 4.70 -14.08 13.11
C PRO A 93 5.56 -12.82 13.04
N ALA A 94 6.90 -12.96 13.12
CA ALA A 94 7.83 -11.85 12.94
C ALA A 94 7.77 -11.25 11.52
N PHE A 95 7.45 -12.07 10.51
CA PHE A 95 7.31 -11.61 9.12
C PHE A 95 6.03 -10.80 8.93
N VAL A 96 4.93 -11.19 9.60
CA VAL A 96 3.67 -10.42 9.61
C VAL A 96 3.87 -9.07 10.32
N LEU A 97 4.57 -9.05 11.45
CA LEU A 97 4.90 -7.81 12.16
C LEU A 97 5.82 -6.89 11.34
N PHE A 98 6.71 -7.46 10.53
CA PHE A 98 7.54 -6.69 9.59
C PHE A 98 6.70 -5.97 8.52
N GLY A 99 5.66 -6.63 7.99
CA GLY A 99 4.66 -5.98 7.14
C GLY A 99 4.04 -4.76 7.83
N SER A 100 3.73 -4.87 9.12
CA SER A 100 3.04 -3.80 9.84
C SER A 100 3.96 -2.59 10.02
N VAL A 101 5.24 -2.84 10.24
CA VAL A 101 6.27 -1.79 10.26
C VAL A 101 6.39 -1.09 8.90
N ILE A 102 6.26 -1.81 7.79
CA ILE A 102 6.25 -1.21 6.45
C ILE A 102 5.03 -0.29 6.27
N TYR A 103 3.83 -0.72 6.65
CA TYR A 103 2.63 0.13 6.58
C TYR A 103 2.72 1.35 7.49
N LEU A 104 3.26 1.20 8.70
CA LEU A 104 3.52 2.32 9.62
C LEU A 104 4.57 3.29 9.06
N THR A 105 5.60 2.79 8.39
CA THR A 105 6.60 3.64 7.73
C THR A 105 5.96 4.42 6.58
N GLY A 106 5.12 3.77 5.78
CA GLY A 106 4.32 4.42 4.75
C GLY A 106 3.42 5.53 5.32
N LEU A 107 2.78 5.28 6.46
CA LEU A 107 1.97 6.27 7.19
C LEU A 107 2.80 7.50 7.59
N VAL A 108 3.98 7.27 8.16
CA VAL A 108 4.90 8.34 8.57
C VAL A 108 5.33 9.17 7.35
N VAL A 109 5.77 8.53 6.27
CA VAL A 109 6.18 9.23 5.04
C VAL A 109 5.04 10.05 4.46
N HIS A 110 3.84 9.47 4.35
CA HIS A 110 2.66 10.18 3.83
C HIS A 110 2.27 11.37 4.70
N SER A 111 2.38 11.23 6.03
CA SER A 111 2.10 12.33 6.96
C SER A 111 3.11 13.47 6.85
N ILE A 112 4.38 13.18 6.58
CA ILE A 112 5.46 14.17 6.45
C ILE A 112 5.36 14.91 5.11
N VAL A 113 5.16 14.19 4.02
CA VAL A 113 5.05 14.79 2.66
C VAL A 113 3.76 15.60 2.55
N GLY A 114 2.66 15.11 3.14
CA GLY A 114 1.38 15.81 3.18
C GLY A 114 1.40 17.17 3.87
N ARG A 115 2.28 17.36 4.86
CA ARG A 115 2.47 18.66 5.53
C ARG A 115 3.22 19.68 4.68
N ARG A 116 3.98 19.25 3.66
CA ARG A 116 4.76 20.14 2.77
C ARG A 116 3.92 20.79 1.66
N GLY A 117 2.70 20.31 1.43
CA GLY A 117 1.79 20.82 0.40
C GLY A 117 0.83 21.92 0.85
N GLN A 118 0.99 22.52 2.04
CA GLN A 118 0.26 23.76 2.35
C GLN A 118 0.91 24.92 1.59
N PRO A 119 0.22 25.59 0.65
CA PRO A 119 0.70 26.85 0.13
C PRO A 119 0.81 27.83 1.30
N VAL A 120 1.93 28.55 1.38
CA VAL A 120 1.97 29.84 2.07
C VAL A 120 0.89 30.69 1.43
N ASN A 121 -0.23 30.85 2.13
CA ASN A 121 -1.22 31.85 1.79
C ASN A 121 -0.63 33.19 2.26
N GLY A 122 0.16 33.81 1.38
CA GLY A 122 0.59 35.20 1.52
C GLY A 122 -0.42 36.09 0.80
N ASP A 123 -1.23 36.76 1.62
CA ASP A 123 -1.93 38.05 1.45
C ASP A 123 -2.41 38.47 0.05
#